data_AF-A0A8J5R4C9-F1
#
_entry.id   AF-A0A8J5R4C9-F1
#
_cell.length_a   1.000
_cell.length_b   1.000
_cell.length_c   1.000
_cell.angle_alpha   90.00
_cell.angle_beta   90.00
_cell.angle_gamma   90.00
#
_symmetry.space_group_name_H-M   'P 1'
#
loop_
_entity.id
_entity.type
_entity.pdbx_description
1 polymer ?
#
loop_
_entity_poly.entity_id
_entity_poly.type
_entity_poly.pdbx_seq_one_letter_code
_entity_poly.pdbx_strand_id
1 'polypeptide(L)'
;MPLVGRSAAEKLGLPFVPPFLAHNGGSFRQGANFAVAGATALNASFFRDIPGVGSFVLNTSSSVQLGWFDSLKPSLCSPAQECVGFFHNSLFFMGEFGVNDYSFSFFGKTLPEVRSMVPDVVKAIKLATKRLIKQTRAKDALFNVRINHPDVRVVYADFFTPVIRIVESPATFGFTSDILRCCCGGGGKYNFNTSAGCGMAGSTVCDYPATYLFWDGHMTEAAYRIIANAWLNSINTS
;
A
#
# COMPACT_ATOMS: atom_id res chain seq x y z
N MET A 1 -4.36 3.90 7.64
CA MET A 1 -4.47 2.77 6.70
C MET A 1 -4.13 3.31 5.32
N PRO A 2 -3.46 2.56 4.42
CA PRO A 2 -3.37 2.97 3.01
C PRO A 2 -4.77 3.23 2.46
N LEU A 3 -4.94 4.22 1.58
CA LEU A 3 -6.26 4.70 1.13
C LEU A 3 -7.10 3.59 0.48
N VAL A 4 -6.47 2.68 -0.28
CA VAL A 4 -7.15 1.49 -0.82
C VAL A 4 -7.60 0.51 0.26
N GLY A 5 -6.80 0.32 1.32
CA GLY A 5 -7.16 -0.52 2.45
C GLY A 5 -8.36 0.06 3.22
N ARG A 6 -8.41 1.39 3.35
CA ARG A 6 -9.56 2.10 3.94
C ARG A 6 -10.83 1.85 3.13
N SER A 7 -10.76 2.06 1.81
CA SER A 7 -11.88 1.80 0.90
C SER A 7 -12.37 0.35 0.97
N ALA A 8 -11.43 -0.61 1.09
CA ALA A 8 -11.77 -2.02 1.25
C ALA A 8 -12.46 -2.29 2.60
N ALA A 9 -11.98 -1.70 3.70
CA ALA A 9 -12.59 -1.82 5.02
C ALA A 9 -14.03 -1.28 5.03
N GLU A 10 -14.26 -0.09 4.46
CA GLU A 10 -15.61 0.50 4.33
C GLU A 10 -16.56 -0.43 3.58
N LYS A 11 -16.11 -0.98 2.44
CA LYS A 11 -16.93 -1.87 1.61
C LYS A 11 -17.26 -3.19 2.31
N LEU A 12 -16.36 -3.68 3.16
CA LEU A 12 -16.55 -4.89 3.96
C LEU A 12 -17.27 -4.63 5.30
N GLY A 13 -17.58 -3.38 5.64
CA GLY A 13 -18.16 -3.01 6.93
C GLY A 13 -17.22 -3.21 8.12
N LEU A 14 -15.90 -3.21 7.88
CA LEU A 14 -14.88 -3.37 8.91
C LEU A 14 -14.51 -2.01 9.55
N PRO A 15 -14.14 -1.97 10.85
CA PRO A 15 -13.74 -0.75 11.50
C PRO A 15 -12.42 -0.22 10.94
N PHE A 16 -12.23 1.10 11.00
CA PHE A 16 -10.91 1.68 10.75
C PHE A 16 -9.96 1.34 11.89
N VAL A 17 -8.79 0.86 11.51
CA VAL A 17 -7.79 0.38 12.46
C VAL A 17 -6.79 1.48 12.82
N PRO A 18 -6.40 1.62 14.10
CA PRO A 18 -5.47 2.65 14.54
C PRO A 18 -4.05 2.42 14.00
N PRO A 19 -3.26 3.49 13.75
CA PRO A 19 -1.86 3.37 13.37
C PRO A 19 -1.03 2.79 14.53
N PHE A 20 -0.18 1.80 14.23
CA PHE A 20 0.63 1.08 15.22
C PHE A 20 1.57 2.01 16.01
N LEU A 21 2.18 2.98 15.32
CA LEU A 21 3.18 3.88 15.91
C LEU A 21 2.58 5.06 16.69
N ALA A 22 1.29 5.39 16.53
CA ALA A 22 0.68 6.54 17.20
C ALA A 22 -0.16 6.13 18.42
N HIS A 23 0.09 4.93 18.96
CA HIS A 23 -0.82 4.30 19.90
C HIS A 23 -0.46 4.57 21.36
N ASN A 24 -1.38 5.22 22.08
CA ASN A 24 -1.24 5.59 23.48
C ASN A 24 -1.81 4.51 24.43
N GLY A 25 -1.41 3.24 24.25
CA GLY A 25 -1.72 2.16 25.20
C GLY A 25 -3.13 1.53 25.13
N GLY A 26 -3.92 1.78 24.08
CA GLY A 26 -5.20 1.08 23.86
C GLY A 26 -5.05 -0.38 23.40
N SER A 27 -6.13 -1.01 22.94
CA SER A 27 -6.09 -2.38 22.39
C SER A 27 -6.04 -2.41 20.86
N PHE A 28 -5.34 -3.39 20.29
CA PHE A 28 -5.32 -3.68 18.85
C PHE A 28 -6.16 -4.92 18.48
N ARG A 29 -7.03 -5.41 19.38
CA ARG A 29 -7.85 -6.62 19.11
C ARG A 29 -8.79 -6.49 17.90
N GLN A 30 -9.19 -5.27 17.55
CA GLN A 30 -10.01 -5.00 16.35
C GLN A 30 -9.17 -4.69 15.09
N GLY A 31 -7.84 -4.77 15.20
CA GLY A 31 -6.91 -4.54 14.10
C GLY A 31 -5.89 -3.43 14.38
N ALA A 32 -4.86 -3.37 13.54
CA ALA A 32 -3.80 -2.37 13.59
C ALA A 32 -3.34 -2.00 12.17
N ASN A 33 -2.94 -0.75 11.95
CA ASN A 33 -2.32 -0.30 10.70
C ASN A 33 -0.82 -0.06 10.90
N PHE A 34 0.01 -0.87 10.24
CA PHE A 34 1.47 -0.74 10.26
C PHE A 34 2.04 0.15 9.15
N ALA A 35 1.20 0.60 8.21
CA ALA A 35 1.67 1.37 7.06
C ALA A 35 2.19 2.75 7.48
N VAL A 36 3.36 3.10 6.94
CA VAL A 36 4.02 4.40 7.11
C VAL A 36 4.24 5.02 5.74
N ALA A 37 3.95 6.32 5.60
CA ALA A 37 4.23 7.05 4.37
C ALA A 37 5.74 7.02 4.05
N GLY A 38 6.08 6.82 2.78
CA GLY A 38 7.48 6.68 2.34
C GLY A 38 8.11 5.31 2.65
N ALA A 39 7.38 4.34 3.19
CA ALA A 39 7.92 3.01 3.44
C ALA A 39 8.34 2.30 2.14
N THR A 40 9.45 1.57 2.20
CA THR A 40 10.09 0.89 1.07
C THR A 40 9.97 -0.64 1.18
N ALA A 41 10.08 -1.34 0.05
CA ALA A 41 10.25 -2.79 0.04
C ALA A 41 11.64 -3.16 0.59
N LEU A 42 12.68 -2.52 0.05
CA LEU A 42 14.07 -2.63 0.45
C LEU A 42 14.32 -1.94 1.80
N ASN A 43 15.40 -2.32 2.49
CA ASN A 43 15.76 -1.70 3.76
C ASN A 43 16.27 -0.27 3.54
N ALA A 44 16.04 0.62 4.51
CA ALA A 44 16.52 2.00 4.49
C ALA A 44 18.04 2.10 4.24
N SER A 45 18.80 1.09 4.68
CA SER A 45 20.25 0.98 4.44
C SER A 45 20.65 1.01 2.96
N PHE A 46 19.77 0.55 2.05
CA PHE A 46 20.02 0.56 0.60
C PHE A 46 20.08 1.98 0.04
N PHE A 47 19.33 2.92 0.64
CA PHE A 47 19.20 4.29 0.15
C PHE A 47 20.20 5.26 0.78
N ARG A 48 21.01 4.81 1.75
CA ARG A 48 21.94 5.67 2.51
C ARG A 48 22.93 6.41 1.64
N ASP A 49 23.40 5.75 0.59
CA ASP A 49 24.43 6.29 -0.31
C ASP A 49 23.85 7.10 -1.47
N ILE A 50 22.52 7.25 -1.53
CA ILE A 50 21.86 8.08 -2.54
C ILE A 50 21.84 9.54 -2.02
N PRO A 51 22.54 10.47 -2.70
CA PRO A 51 22.61 11.87 -2.27
C PRO A 51 21.21 12.48 -2.11
N GLY A 52 20.98 13.15 -0.98
CA GLY A 52 19.69 13.82 -0.67
C GLY A 52 18.57 12.90 -0.20
N VAL A 53 18.75 11.57 -0.24
CA VAL A 53 17.73 10.58 0.12
C VAL A 53 18.06 9.83 1.40
N GLY A 54 19.33 9.49 1.61
CA GLY A 54 19.76 8.65 2.73
C GLY A 54 19.33 9.13 4.12
N SER A 55 19.23 10.44 4.34
CA SER A 55 18.76 11.06 5.59
C SER A 55 17.23 11.16 5.70
N PHE A 56 16.52 11.05 4.58
CA PHE A 56 15.06 11.18 4.50
C PHE A 56 14.34 9.84 4.67
N VAL A 57 14.94 8.74 4.21
CA VAL A 57 14.31 7.41 4.27
C VAL A 57 14.31 6.87 5.70
N LEU A 58 13.11 6.76 6.26
CA LEU A 58 12.91 6.21 7.61
C LEU A 58 13.08 4.69 7.63
N ASN A 59 13.52 4.15 8.77
CA ASN A 59 13.63 2.70 8.98
C ASN A 59 12.25 2.05 9.19
N THR A 60 11.47 1.97 8.12
CA THR A 60 10.05 1.54 8.13
C THR A 60 9.74 0.60 6.98
N SER A 61 10.75 -0.10 6.47
CA SER A 61 10.61 -1.01 5.32
C SER A 61 9.62 -2.14 5.60
N SER A 62 9.21 -2.85 4.54
CA SER A 62 8.31 -4.01 4.64
C SER A 62 8.76 -5.03 5.69
N SER A 63 10.07 -5.26 5.82
CA SER A 63 10.65 -6.20 6.80
C SER A 63 10.54 -5.69 8.24
N VAL A 64 10.65 -4.37 8.45
CA VAL A 64 10.49 -3.70 9.75
C VAL A 64 9.02 -3.71 10.18
N GLN A 65 8.10 -3.37 9.28
CA GLN A 65 6.66 -3.41 9.56
C GLN A 65 6.20 -4.83 9.94
N LEU A 66 6.74 -5.88 9.30
CA LEU A 66 6.47 -7.27 9.70
C LEU A 66 7.12 -7.66 11.03
N GLY A 67 8.19 -6.97 11.44
CA GLY A 67 8.77 -7.09 12.78
C GLY A 67 7.88 -6.47 13.85
N TRP A 68 7.26 -5.32 13.56
CA TRP A 68 6.24 -4.72 14.43
C TRP A 68 5.01 -5.60 14.56
N PHE A 69 4.60 -6.27 13.47
CA PHE A 69 3.54 -7.26 13.56
C PHE A 69 3.93 -8.41 14.50
N ASP A 70 5.15 -8.95 14.37
CA ASP A 70 5.64 -10.00 15.28
C ASP A 70 5.60 -9.58 16.76
N SER A 71 6.00 -8.34 17.08
CA SER A 71 5.95 -7.85 18.45
C SER A 71 4.52 -7.64 18.97
N LEU A 72 3.56 -7.35 18.08
CA LEU A 72 2.16 -7.18 18.47
C LEU A 72 1.45 -8.51 18.75
N LYS A 73 1.80 -9.59 18.03
CA LYS A 73 1.08 -10.88 18.07
C LYS A 73 0.76 -11.41 19.47
N PRO A 74 1.69 -11.42 20.46
CA PRO A 74 1.40 -11.94 21.80
C PRO A 74 0.27 -11.19 22.53
N SER A 75 0.03 -9.93 22.19
CA SER A 75 -1.07 -9.12 22.76
C SER A 75 -2.44 -9.40 22.13
N LEU A 76 -2.46 -9.97 20.93
CA LEU A 76 -3.69 -10.29 20.20
C LEU A 76 -4.23 -11.66 20.62
N CYS A 77 -3.33 -12.61 20.82
CA CYS A 77 -3.65 -14.01 21.09
C CYS A 77 -2.52 -14.68 21.88
N SER A 78 -2.87 -15.41 22.94
CA SER A 78 -1.94 -16.19 23.75
C SER A 78 -2.72 -17.24 24.56
N PRO A 79 -2.36 -18.53 24.52
CA PRO A 79 -1.16 -19.13 23.91
C PRO A 79 -1.24 -19.25 22.36
N ALA A 80 -0.15 -19.67 21.73
CA ALA A 80 -0.02 -19.70 20.26
C ALA A 80 -1.10 -20.52 19.51
N GLN A 81 -1.78 -21.45 20.17
CA GLN A 81 -2.96 -22.15 19.63
C GLN A 81 -4.13 -21.19 19.35
N GLU A 82 -4.39 -20.23 20.24
CA GLU A 82 -5.49 -19.26 20.08
C GLU A 82 -5.26 -18.33 18.89
N CYS A 83 -3.99 -18.12 18.52
CA CYS A 83 -3.63 -17.31 17.36
C CYS A 83 -4.12 -17.89 16.03
N VAL A 84 -4.32 -19.20 15.94
CA VAL A 84 -4.85 -19.82 14.71
C VAL A 84 -6.27 -19.34 14.46
N GLY A 85 -7.16 -19.48 15.46
CA GLY A 85 -8.54 -19.04 15.34
C GLY A 85 -8.67 -17.52 15.16
N PHE A 86 -7.83 -16.75 15.87
CA PHE A 86 -7.82 -15.29 15.72
C PHE A 86 -7.44 -14.88 14.29
N PHE A 87 -6.33 -15.38 13.75
CA PHE A 87 -5.87 -14.98 12.42
C PHE A 87 -6.66 -15.62 11.26
N HIS A 88 -7.30 -16.77 11.48
CA HIS A 88 -8.24 -17.36 10.53
C HIS A 88 -9.40 -16.41 10.21
N ASN A 89 -9.87 -15.65 11.21
CA ASN A 89 -10.99 -14.71 11.05
C ASN A 89 -10.51 -13.26 10.78
N SER A 90 -9.23 -13.06 10.50
CA SER A 90 -8.65 -11.75 10.26
C SER A 90 -8.40 -11.50 8.78
N LEU A 91 -8.68 -10.27 8.35
CA LEU A 91 -8.25 -9.77 7.05
C LEU A 91 -6.83 -9.19 7.14
N PHE A 92 -5.96 -9.62 6.24
CA PHE A 92 -4.62 -9.06 6.08
C PHE A 92 -4.52 -8.31 4.77
N PHE A 93 -4.14 -7.03 4.86
CA PHE A 93 -3.82 -6.20 3.70
C PHE A 93 -2.34 -5.86 3.72
N MET A 94 -1.63 -6.15 2.63
CA MET A 94 -0.20 -5.90 2.49
C MET A 94 0.10 -5.24 1.14
N GLY A 95 0.60 -4.01 1.19
CA GLY A 95 0.89 -3.19 0.02
C GLY A 95 0.59 -1.71 0.30
N GLU A 96 0.97 -0.78 -0.57
CA GLU A 96 1.74 -0.95 -1.81
C GLU A 96 3.22 -0.64 -1.56
N PHE A 97 4.07 -1.65 -1.63
CA PHE A 97 5.53 -1.48 -1.52
C PHE A 97 6.16 -1.44 -2.92
N GLY A 98 7.28 -0.73 -3.08
CA GLY A 98 8.06 -0.67 -4.32
C GLY A 98 8.06 0.69 -5.01
N VAL A 99 6.95 1.44 -4.97
CA VAL A 99 6.89 2.77 -5.62
C VAL A 99 7.92 3.71 -5.00
N ASN A 100 8.00 3.76 -3.67
CA ASN A 100 8.98 4.58 -2.95
C ASN A 100 10.42 4.14 -3.25
N ASP A 101 10.68 2.84 -3.44
CA ASP A 101 12.01 2.33 -3.79
C ASP A 101 12.51 2.92 -5.12
N TYR A 102 11.64 3.04 -6.12
CA TYR A 102 11.98 3.65 -7.40
C TYR A 102 12.02 5.18 -7.30
N SER A 103 11.00 5.81 -6.70
CA SER A 103 10.90 7.27 -6.55
C SER A 103 12.12 7.85 -5.83
N PHE A 104 12.55 7.24 -4.73
CA PHE A 104 13.76 7.66 -4.03
C PHE A 104 15.03 7.42 -4.84
N SER A 105 15.09 6.32 -5.61
CA SER A 105 16.28 6.03 -6.41
C SER A 105 16.48 7.03 -7.55
N PHE A 106 15.41 7.58 -8.12
CA PHE A 106 15.51 8.59 -9.18
C PHE A 106 16.16 9.92 -8.76
N PHE A 107 16.36 10.17 -7.46
CA PHE A 107 17.10 11.35 -6.99
C PHE A 107 18.61 11.25 -7.24
N GLY A 108 19.16 10.04 -7.42
CA GLY A 108 20.60 9.85 -7.62
C GLY A 108 20.98 8.74 -8.61
N LYS A 109 20.01 8.13 -9.29
CA LYS A 109 20.22 7.04 -10.25
C LYS A 109 19.53 7.32 -11.58
N THR A 110 20.12 6.81 -12.65
CA THR A 110 19.57 6.84 -14.00
C THR A 110 18.48 5.76 -14.20
N LEU A 111 17.65 5.90 -15.24
CA LEU A 111 16.62 4.91 -15.55
C LEU A 111 17.16 3.46 -15.71
N PRO A 112 18.29 3.20 -16.40
CA PRO A 112 18.85 1.85 -16.46
C PRO A 112 19.23 1.29 -15.08
N GLU A 113 19.78 2.12 -14.19
CA GLU A 113 20.15 1.73 -12.83
C GLU A 113 18.92 1.50 -11.95
N VAL A 114 17.86 2.29 -12.11
CA VAL A 114 16.59 2.05 -11.41
C VAL A 114 15.90 0.78 -11.94
N ARG A 115 15.96 0.55 -13.26
CA ARG A 115 15.41 -0.66 -13.89
C ARG A 115 16.11 -1.93 -13.41
N SER A 116 17.42 -1.88 -13.14
CA SER A 116 18.16 -3.04 -12.62
C SER A 116 17.76 -3.43 -11.19
N MET A 117 17.08 -2.54 -10.45
CA MET A 117 16.57 -2.82 -9.10
C MET A 117 15.30 -3.67 -9.08
N VAL A 118 14.60 -3.81 -10.20
CA VAL A 118 13.31 -4.50 -10.28
C VAL A 118 13.35 -5.90 -9.63
N PRO A 119 14.35 -6.76 -9.91
CA PRO A 119 14.43 -8.09 -9.30
C PRO A 119 14.54 -8.05 -7.76
N ASP A 120 15.28 -7.08 -7.20
CA ASP A 120 15.49 -6.96 -5.76
C ASP A 120 14.23 -6.46 -5.04
N VAL A 121 13.53 -5.47 -5.61
CA VAL A 121 12.26 -4.98 -5.08
C VAL A 121 11.21 -6.10 -5.11
N VAL A 122 11.07 -6.81 -6.23
CA VAL A 122 10.15 -7.95 -6.37
C VAL A 122 10.50 -9.07 -5.38
N LYS A 123 11.80 -9.36 -5.19
CA LYS A 123 12.26 -10.35 -4.22
C LYS A 123 11.91 -9.94 -2.79
N ALA A 124 12.11 -8.67 -2.42
CA ALA A 124 11.76 -8.17 -1.09
C ALA A 124 10.26 -8.29 -0.81
N ILE A 125 9.41 -7.87 -1.76
CA ILE A 125 7.94 -8.01 -1.65
C ILE A 125 7.56 -9.49 -1.50
N LYS A 126 8.10 -10.37 -2.35
CA LYS A 126 7.85 -11.83 -2.27
C LYS A 126 8.23 -12.41 -0.92
N LEU A 127 9.39 -12.04 -0.37
CA LEU A 127 9.83 -12.51 0.94
C LEU A 127 8.94 -12.00 2.06
N ALA A 128 8.53 -10.74 1.98
CA ALA A 128 7.66 -10.11 2.96
C ALA A 128 6.26 -10.76 2.95
N THR A 129 5.67 -11.01 1.77
CA THR A 129 4.41 -11.78 1.63
C THR A 129 4.54 -13.19 2.19
N LYS A 130 5.62 -13.91 1.85
CA LYS A 130 5.88 -15.26 2.41
C LYS A 130 5.98 -15.23 3.93
N ARG A 131 6.64 -14.22 4.50
CA ARG A 131 6.76 -14.05 5.95
C ARG A 131 5.40 -13.79 6.59
N LEU A 132 4.58 -12.92 6.01
CA LEU A 132 3.22 -12.65 6.49
C LEU A 132 2.37 -13.92 6.52
N ILE A 133 2.32 -14.65 5.40
CA ILE A 133 1.59 -15.93 5.30
C ILE A 133 2.05 -16.93 6.37
N LYS A 134 3.37 -17.04 6.59
CA LYS A 134 3.92 -17.90 7.65
C LYS A 134 3.51 -17.43 9.05
N GLN A 135 3.54 -16.12 9.30
CA GLN A 135 3.22 -15.52 10.62
C GLN A 135 1.75 -15.70 11.00
N THR A 136 0.85 -15.64 10.02
CA THR A 136 -0.60 -15.82 10.22
C THR A 136 -1.01 -17.29 10.21
N ARG A 137 -0.04 -18.21 10.05
CA ARG A 137 -0.26 -19.66 9.87
C ARG A 137 -1.19 -19.98 8.70
N ALA A 138 -1.30 -19.07 7.74
CA ALA A 138 -2.01 -19.22 6.47
C ALA A 138 -1.22 -20.07 5.43
N LYS A 139 -0.36 -21.00 5.88
CA LYS A 139 0.53 -21.78 4.99
C LYS A 139 -0.31 -22.56 3.97
N ASP A 140 0.07 -22.78 2.71
CA ASP A 140 1.30 -22.50 1.96
C ASP A 140 1.06 -21.44 0.86
N ALA A 141 2.09 -21.00 0.13
CA ALA A 141 2.02 -19.86 -0.81
C ALA A 141 2.36 -20.22 -2.26
N LEU A 142 1.44 -19.85 -3.15
CA LEU A 142 1.48 -19.81 -4.63
C LEU A 142 1.71 -21.15 -5.37
N PHE A 143 0.72 -21.46 -6.22
CA PHE A 143 0.47 -22.67 -7.02
C PHE A 143 -0.11 -23.91 -6.31
N ASN A 144 0.12 -24.15 -5.02
CA ASN A 144 -0.43 -25.35 -4.32
C ASN A 144 -1.40 -25.06 -3.14
N VAL A 145 -1.77 -23.80 -2.90
CA VAL A 145 -2.57 -23.39 -1.71
C VAL A 145 -4.00 -23.92 -1.74
N ARG A 146 -4.68 -23.85 -2.90
CA ARG A 146 -6.07 -24.34 -3.03
C ARG A 146 -6.19 -25.85 -2.76
N ILE A 147 -5.10 -26.60 -2.86
CA ILE A 147 -5.13 -28.07 -2.71
C ILE A 147 -4.92 -28.51 -1.26
N ASN A 148 -4.12 -27.78 -0.46
CA ASN A 148 -3.75 -28.23 0.89
C ASN A 148 -4.49 -27.51 2.04
N HIS A 149 -5.12 -26.34 1.77
CA HIS A 149 -5.77 -25.52 2.80
C HIS A 149 -7.03 -24.83 2.24
N PRO A 150 -8.21 -25.49 2.25
CA PRO A 150 -9.45 -24.93 1.70
C PRO A 150 -10.00 -23.73 2.52
N ASP A 151 -9.49 -23.53 3.73
CA ASP A 151 -9.90 -22.53 4.72
C ASP A 151 -9.23 -21.16 4.56
N VAL A 152 -8.14 -21.07 3.78
CA VAL A 152 -7.41 -19.81 3.55
C VAL A 152 -7.52 -19.37 2.10
N ARG A 153 -8.06 -18.15 1.88
CA ARG A 153 -8.16 -17.54 0.55
C ARG A 153 -7.09 -16.47 0.36
N VAL A 154 -6.02 -16.80 -0.37
CA VAL A 154 -5.04 -15.82 -0.84
C VAL A 154 -5.50 -15.28 -2.20
N VAL A 155 -5.69 -13.97 -2.27
CA VAL A 155 -6.15 -13.29 -3.50
C VAL A 155 -5.04 -12.35 -3.96
N TYR A 156 -4.66 -12.47 -5.22
CA TYR A 156 -3.85 -11.44 -5.87
C TYR A 156 -4.74 -10.25 -6.21
N ALA A 157 -4.50 -9.11 -5.57
CA ALA A 157 -5.19 -7.86 -5.83
C ALA A 157 -4.49 -7.14 -6.99
N ASP A 158 -5.03 -7.28 -8.20
CA ASP A 158 -4.47 -6.65 -9.40
C ASP A 158 -4.74 -5.14 -9.38
N PHE A 159 -3.71 -4.37 -9.03
CA PHE A 159 -3.78 -2.91 -9.01
C PHE A 159 -3.77 -2.28 -10.41
N PHE A 160 -3.08 -2.87 -11.38
CA PHE A 160 -2.78 -2.20 -12.64
C PHE A 160 -3.94 -2.26 -13.62
N THR A 161 -4.64 -3.38 -13.72
CA THR A 161 -5.80 -3.50 -14.62
C THR A 161 -6.87 -2.43 -14.38
N PRO A 162 -7.36 -2.18 -13.14
CA PRO A 162 -8.35 -1.12 -12.93
C PRO A 162 -7.79 0.27 -13.26
N VAL A 163 -6.52 0.54 -12.97
CA VAL A 163 -5.86 1.82 -13.31
C VAL A 163 -5.76 2.01 -14.83
N ILE A 164 -5.34 0.98 -15.57
CA ILE A 164 -5.25 1.02 -17.04
C ILE A 164 -6.62 1.31 -17.64
N ARG A 165 -7.68 0.63 -17.18
CA ARG A 165 -9.04 0.89 -17.65
C ARG A 165 -9.52 2.32 -17.38
N ILE A 166 -9.16 2.87 -16.22
CA ILE A 166 -9.44 4.27 -15.89
C ILE A 166 -8.71 5.21 -16.87
N VAL A 167 -7.43 4.95 -17.14
CA VAL A 167 -6.62 5.78 -18.05
C VAL A 167 -7.10 5.70 -19.49
N GLU A 168 -7.50 4.52 -19.95
CA GLU A 168 -8.02 4.30 -21.30
C GLU A 168 -9.43 4.88 -21.50
N SER A 169 -10.23 4.99 -20.43
CA SER A 169 -11.61 5.48 -20.52
C SER A 169 -12.03 6.32 -19.30
N PRO A 170 -11.41 7.50 -19.05
CA PRO A 170 -11.63 8.28 -17.83
C PRO A 170 -13.09 8.64 -17.55
N ALA A 171 -13.81 9.07 -18.59
CA ALA A 171 -15.20 9.54 -18.48
C ALA A 171 -16.15 8.43 -17.98
N THR A 172 -15.90 7.18 -18.36
CA THR A 172 -16.68 6.00 -17.89
C THR A 172 -16.60 5.82 -16.38
N PHE A 173 -15.52 6.29 -15.76
CA PHE A 173 -15.28 6.22 -14.32
C PHE A 173 -15.52 7.55 -13.61
N GLY A 174 -16.03 8.57 -14.31
CA GLY A 174 -16.30 9.90 -13.75
C GLY A 174 -15.05 10.78 -13.60
N PHE A 175 -13.95 10.44 -14.27
CA PHE A 175 -12.72 11.24 -14.25
C PHE A 175 -12.64 12.19 -15.45
N THR A 176 -11.97 13.32 -15.21
CA THR A 176 -11.63 14.31 -16.24
C THR A 176 -10.70 13.73 -17.30
N SER A 177 -10.73 14.33 -18.50
CA SER A 177 -9.89 13.90 -19.64
C SER A 177 -8.40 14.21 -19.45
N ASP A 178 -8.05 15.21 -18.64
CA ASP A 178 -6.67 15.51 -18.27
C ASP A 178 -6.21 14.55 -17.16
N ILE A 179 -6.12 13.27 -17.52
CA ILE A 179 -6.02 12.15 -16.57
C ILE A 179 -4.77 12.18 -15.69
N LEU A 180 -3.69 12.78 -16.18
CA LEU A 180 -2.41 12.86 -15.47
C LEU A 180 -2.33 14.08 -14.53
N ARG A 181 -3.26 15.04 -14.64
CA ARG A 181 -3.25 16.24 -13.82
C ARG A 181 -3.61 15.90 -12.37
N CYS A 182 -2.79 16.38 -11.43
CA CYS A 182 -3.06 16.30 -10.00
C CYS A 182 -4.10 17.36 -9.59
N CYS A 183 -5.06 16.98 -8.77
CA CYS A 183 -6.05 17.90 -8.21
C CYS A 183 -5.39 18.99 -7.35
N CYS A 184 -4.40 18.61 -6.55
CA CYS A 184 -3.68 19.49 -5.67
C CYS A 184 -2.21 19.62 -6.10
N GLY A 185 -1.70 20.85 -6.09
CA GLY A 185 -0.31 21.17 -6.40
C GLY A 185 -0.10 22.60 -6.87
N GLY A 186 1.15 22.95 -7.18
CA GLY A 186 1.60 24.32 -7.41
C GLY A 186 1.80 24.71 -8.88
N GLY A 187 0.97 24.20 -9.78
CA GLY A 187 1.09 24.46 -11.22
C GLY A 187 2.14 23.59 -11.93
N GLY A 188 2.58 24.03 -13.11
CA GLY A 188 3.51 23.27 -13.95
C GLY A 188 2.87 22.08 -14.68
N LYS A 189 3.71 21.21 -15.26
CA LYS A 189 3.25 20.02 -15.97
C LYS A 189 2.57 19.08 -14.97
N TYR A 190 1.35 18.65 -15.30
CA TYR A 190 0.49 17.81 -14.45
C TYR A 190 0.06 18.45 -13.12
N ASN A 191 0.20 19.77 -12.96
CA ASN A 191 0.00 20.47 -11.69
C ASN A 191 0.96 20.01 -10.56
N PHE A 192 2.12 19.46 -10.93
CA PHE A 192 3.12 18.95 -9.98
C PHE A 192 4.33 19.89 -9.88
N ASN A 193 4.59 20.39 -8.66
CA ASN A 193 5.70 21.28 -8.37
C ASN A 193 6.27 20.95 -6.98
N THR A 194 7.53 20.50 -6.93
CA THR A 194 8.19 20.09 -5.68
C THR A 194 8.43 21.24 -4.71
N SER A 195 8.51 22.48 -5.19
CA SER A 195 8.65 23.68 -4.36
C SER A 195 7.30 24.26 -3.88
N ALA A 196 6.18 23.74 -4.38
CA ALA A 196 4.83 24.19 -4.07
C ALA A 196 3.84 23.01 -4.02
N GLY A 197 4.24 21.94 -3.33
CA GLY A 197 3.40 20.77 -3.09
C GLY A 197 2.24 21.04 -2.14
N CYS A 198 1.31 20.08 -2.06
CA CYS A 198 0.10 20.21 -1.25
C CYS A 198 0.40 20.53 0.21
N GLY A 199 -0.29 21.55 0.74
CA GLY A 199 -0.07 22.06 2.09
C GLY A 199 1.07 23.08 2.20
N MET A 200 1.81 23.35 1.12
CA MET A 200 2.79 24.43 1.06
C MET A 200 2.19 25.70 0.41
N ALA A 201 2.80 26.85 0.70
CA ALA A 201 2.45 28.11 0.05
C ALA A 201 2.63 28.01 -1.48
N GLY A 202 1.69 28.60 -2.22
CA GLY A 202 1.66 28.53 -3.69
C GLY A 202 1.02 27.26 -4.27
N SER A 203 0.59 26.32 -3.43
CA SER A 203 -0.24 25.20 -3.89
C SER A 203 -1.71 25.61 -4.07
N THR A 204 -2.38 24.95 -5.00
CA THR A 204 -3.82 25.08 -5.29
C THR A 204 -4.48 23.72 -5.19
N VAL A 205 -5.81 23.72 -4.97
CA VAL A 205 -6.64 22.51 -4.93
C VAL A 205 -7.78 22.68 -5.92
N CYS A 206 -8.10 21.63 -6.68
CA CYS A 206 -9.21 21.62 -7.61
C CYS A 206 -10.57 21.62 -6.88
N ASP A 207 -11.63 22.11 -7.55
CA ASP A 207 -12.97 22.21 -6.95
C ASP A 207 -13.64 20.85 -6.70
N TYR A 208 -13.36 19.86 -7.56
CA TYR A 208 -14.00 18.55 -7.53
C TYR A 208 -12.98 17.40 -7.46
N PRO A 209 -12.37 17.12 -6.29
CA PRO A 209 -11.34 16.08 -6.16
C PRO A 209 -11.77 14.69 -6.64
N ALA A 210 -13.06 14.36 -6.54
CA ALA A 210 -13.60 13.08 -6.97
C ALA A 210 -13.56 12.85 -8.50
N THR A 211 -13.36 13.91 -9.30
CA THR A 211 -13.23 13.82 -10.77
C THR A 211 -11.79 13.76 -11.25
N TYR A 212 -10.81 13.64 -10.33
CA TYR A 212 -9.39 13.53 -10.65
C TYR A 212 -8.86 12.16 -10.27
N LEU A 213 -7.98 11.60 -11.12
CA LEU A 213 -7.31 10.34 -10.82
C LEU A 213 -6.27 10.52 -9.72
N PHE A 214 -5.48 11.60 -9.80
CA PHE A 214 -4.39 11.91 -8.90
C PHE A 214 -4.71 13.10 -8.00
N TRP A 215 -4.39 12.98 -6.71
CA TRP A 215 -4.44 14.06 -5.74
C TRP A 215 -3.20 14.93 -5.85
N ASP A 216 -2.00 14.41 -5.57
CA ASP A 216 -0.73 15.14 -5.50
C ASP A 216 0.48 14.31 -6.00
N GLY A 217 0.19 13.27 -6.79
CA GLY A 217 1.10 12.17 -7.10
C GLY A 217 0.58 10.84 -6.56
N HIS A 218 -0.19 10.86 -5.47
CA HIS A 218 -1.03 9.74 -5.04
C HIS A 218 -2.38 9.76 -5.75
N MET A 219 -3.08 8.63 -5.76
CA MET A 219 -4.44 8.59 -6.32
C MET A 219 -5.46 9.20 -5.36
N THR A 220 -6.60 9.65 -5.87
CA THR A 220 -7.69 10.18 -5.04
C THR A 220 -8.47 9.05 -4.35
N GLU A 221 -9.21 9.38 -3.29
CA GLU A 221 -10.15 8.44 -2.64
C GLU A 221 -11.16 7.85 -3.64
N ALA A 222 -11.61 8.63 -4.62
CA ALA A 222 -12.52 8.16 -5.67
C ALA A 222 -11.88 7.04 -6.51
N ALA A 223 -10.62 7.20 -6.89
CA ALA A 223 -9.87 6.19 -7.63
C ALA A 223 -9.60 4.93 -6.78
N TYR A 224 -9.16 5.10 -5.53
CA TYR A 224 -8.93 3.98 -4.63
C TYR A 224 -10.20 3.18 -4.35
N ARG A 225 -11.36 3.84 -4.28
CA ARG A 225 -12.66 3.17 -4.15
C ARG A 225 -13.01 2.30 -5.36
N ILE A 226 -12.71 2.75 -6.58
CA ILE A 226 -12.91 1.95 -7.80
C ILE A 226 -12.02 0.71 -7.78
N ILE A 227 -10.74 0.88 -7.43
CA ILE A 227 -9.76 -0.21 -7.34
C ILE A 227 -10.18 -1.23 -6.28
N ALA A 228 -10.51 -0.77 -5.07
CA ALA A 228 -10.98 -1.64 -3.99
C ALA A 228 -12.25 -2.41 -4.37
N ASN A 229 -13.21 -1.76 -5.04
CA ASN A 229 -14.41 -2.43 -5.54
C ASN A 229 -14.07 -3.50 -6.58
N ALA A 230 -13.14 -3.23 -7.50
CA ALA A 230 -12.71 -4.20 -8.50
C ALA A 230 -12.10 -5.45 -7.84
N TRP A 231 -11.27 -5.28 -6.81
CA TRP A 231 -10.70 -6.38 -6.05
C TRP A 231 -11.77 -7.17 -5.29
N LEU A 232 -12.64 -6.50 -4.55
CA LEU A 232 -13.66 -7.19 -3.74
C LEU A 232 -14.67 -7.93 -4.60
N ASN A 233 -15.02 -7.39 -5.77
CA ASN A 233 -15.89 -8.08 -6.72
C ASN A 233 -15.22 -9.34 -7.29
N SER A 234 -13.90 -9.32 -7.56
CA SER A 234 -13.20 -10.52 -8.07
C SER A 234 -13.11 -11.65 -7.02
N ILE A 235 -13.09 -11.30 -5.73
CA ILE A 235 -13.12 -12.27 -4.62
C ILE A 235 -14.48 -12.99 -4.53
N ASN A 236 -15.58 -12.30 -4.82
CA ASN A 236 -16.94 -12.85 -4.74
C ASN A 236 -17.32 -13.69 -5.96
N THR A 237 -16.60 -13.56 -7.08
CA THR A 237 -16.84 -14.31 -8.31
C THR A 237 -15.92 -15.52 -8.51
N SER A 238 -15.06 -15.85 -7.52
CA SER A 238 -14.00 -16.88 -7.62
C SER A 238 -14.03 -17.93 -6.53
#